data_AF-A0A955HTN5-F1
#
_entry.id   AF-A0A955HTN5-F1
#
_cell.length_a   1.000
_cell.length_b   1.000
_cell.length_c   1.000
_cell.angle_alpha   90.00
_cell.angle_beta   90.00
_cell.angle_gamma   90.00
#
_symmetry.space_group_name_H-M   'P 1'
#
loop_
_entity.id
_entity.type
_entity.pdbx_description
1 polymer ?
#
loop_
_entity_poly.entity_id
_entity_poly.type
_entity_poly.pdbx_seq_one_letter_code
_entity_poly.pdbx_strand_id
1 'polypeptide(L)'
;MKRIISLILITTLLFIVPTAHATQEAGTSASLMANEVQNQEVMLKKLVVREFLAQHNSPMLAHADDFVDISLKYGLNPYLLPSISGVESTFGRFLMPNSYNPFGWGGGYIYFDSWNDGIETVSSGLHKNYLGKGAISIEQIGHIYSESPRWSRNVRYFMNQMNALEQEKRLYFSQLAVEL
;
A
#
# COMPACT_ATOMS: atom_id res chain seq x y z
N MET A 1 58.72 60.85 26.07
CA MET A 1 58.84 59.44 26.51
C MET A 1 57.64 58.65 25.99
N LYS A 2 57.84 57.37 25.68
CA LYS A 2 57.15 56.58 24.64
C LYS A 2 55.70 56.19 25.00
N ARG A 3 54.80 56.21 24.01
CA ARG A 3 53.43 55.70 24.08
C ARG A 3 53.46 54.16 24.08
N ILE A 4 52.84 53.53 25.08
CA ILE A 4 52.69 52.07 25.15
C ILE A 4 51.45 51.71 24.33
N ILE A 5 51.66 51.04 23.21
CA ILE A 5 50.60 50.41 22.42
C ILE A 5 50.40 49.02 23.02
N SER A 6 49.29 48.79 23.73
CA SER A 6 48.91 47.45 24.18
C SER A 6 48.44 46.64 22.98
N LEU A 7 49.26 45.67 22.58
CA LEU A 7 48.93 44.68 21.56
C LEU A 7 48.09 43.58 22.22
N ILE A 8 46.78 43.56 21.96
CA ILE A 8 45.91 42.42 22.32
C ILE A 8 46.17 41.32 21.28
N LEU A 9 46.98 40.32 21.66
CA LEU A 9 47.19 39.12 20.87
C LEU A 9 45.99 38.18 21.07
N ILE A 10 44.98 38.30 20.22
CA ILE A 10 43.89 37.34 20.14
C ILE A 10 44.46 36.07 19.49
N THR A 11 44.75 35.06 20.31
CA THR A 11 45.07 33.71 19.85
C THR A 11 43.77 33.03 19.42
N THR A 12 43.45 33.16 18.12
CA THR A 12 42.41 32.35 17.48
C THR A 12 42.87 30.89 17.44
N LEU A 13 42.44 30.12 18.44
CA LEU A 13 42.53 28.66 18.42
C LEU A 13 41.55 28.14 17.36
N LEU A 14 42.06 27.92 16.14
CA LEU A 14 41.36 27.18 15.09
C LEU A 14 41.19 25.74 15.57
N PHE A 15 39.99 25.42 16.08
CA PHE A 15 39.56 24.03 16.17
C PHE A 15 39.46 23.49 14.75
N ILE A 16 40.44 22.69 14.34
CA ILE A 16 40.32 21.82 13.18
C ILE A 16 39.27 20.77 13.58
N VAL A 17 38.02 21.01 13.20
CA VAL A 17 36.97 20.00 13.33
C VAL A 17 37.35 18.91 12.33
N PRO A 18 37.64 17.66 12.75
CA PRO A 18 37.73 16.58 11.78
C PRO A 18 36.39 16.51 11.07
N THR A 19 36.39 16.53 9.74
CA THR A 19 35.18 16.34 8.94
C THR A 19 34.54 15.03 9.36
N ALA A 20 33.48 15.14 10.17
CA ALA A 20 32.86 14.00 10.81
C ALA A 20 32.25 13.07 9.75
N HIS A 21 32.50 11.77 9.90
CA HIS A 21 31.82 10.67 9.19
C HIS A 21 30.31 10.56 9.50
N ALA A 22 29.73 11.57 10.18
CA ALA A 22 28.33 11.61 10.60
C ALA A 22 27.33 11.58 9.43
N THR A 23 27.73 11.97 8.22
CA THR A 23 26.85 11.95 7.04
C THR A 23 26.53 10.54 6.55
N GLN A 24 27.43 9.57 6.70
CA GLN A 24 27.19 8.19 6.25
C GLN A 24 26.38 7.36 7.26
N GLU A 25 26.60 7.57 8.56
CA GLU A 25 25.81 6.92 9.61
C GLU A 25 24.38 7.45 9.65
N ALA A 26 24.17 8.77 9.51
CA ALA A 26 22.84 9.38 9.46
C ALA A 26 22.02 8.90 8.23
N GLY A 27 22.67 8.74 7.07
CA GLY A 27 22.00 8.24 5.86
C GLY A 27 21.56 6.78 5.99
N THR A 28 22.38 5.93 6.61
CA THR A 28 22.05 4.52 6.83
C THR A 28 20.87 4.39 7.80
N SER A 29 20.90 5.10 8.93
CA SER A 29 19.80 5.11 9.90
C SER A 29 18.49 5.62 9.30
N ALA A 30 18.52 6.70 8.51
CA ALA A 30 17.33 7.21 7.83
C ALA A 30 16.71 6.18 6.86
N SER A 31 17.55 5.45 6.11
CA SER A 31 17.06 4.40 5.19
C SER A 31 16.44 3.21 5.93
N LEU A 32 17.02 2.81 7.07
CA LEU A 32 16.48 1.72 7.89
C LEU A 32 15.13 2.11 8.49
N MET A 33 15.00 3.33 9.02
CA MET A 33 13.73 3.85 9.52
C MET A 33 12.67 3.92 8.42
N ALA A 34 13.04 4.39 7.22
CA ALA A 34 12.11 4.43 6.08
C ALA A 34 11.63 3.04 5.67
N ASN A 35 12.52 2.04 5.65
CA ASN A 35 12.18 0.65 5.38
C ASN A 35 11.29 0.05 6.47
N GLU A 36 11.57 0.34 7.74
CA GLU A 36 10.75 -0.12 8.85
C GLU A 36 9.34 0.46 8.80
N VAL A 37 9.21 1.77 8.57
CA VAL A 37 7.91 2.44 8.37
C VAL A 37 7.17 1.83 7.18
N GLN A 38 7.84 1.64 6.04
CA GLN A 38 7.23 1.02 4.87
C GLN A 38 6.76 -0.42 5.16
N ASN A 39 7.55 -1.20 5.89
CA ASN A 39 7.17 -2.56 6.30
C ASN A 39 5.96 -2.54 7.23
N GLN A 40 5.90 -1.61 8.19
CA GLN A 40 4.75 -1.43 9.08
C GLN A 40 3.49 -1.05 8.28
N GLU A 41 3.60 -0.15 7.30
CA GLU A 41 2.49 0.21 6.40
C GLU A 41 1.97 -1.00 5.63
N VAL A 42 2.85 -1.81 5.07
CA VAL A 42 2.46 -3.03 4.34
C VAL A 42 1.77 -4.03 5.26
N MET A 43 2.32 -4.26 6.46
CA MET A 43 1.73 -5.16 7.45
C MET A 43 0.35 -4.69 7.92
N LEU A 44 0.17 -3.38 8.10
CA LEU A 44 -1.13 -2.80 8.43
C LEU A 44 -2.16 -3.06 7.32
N LYS A 45 -1.79 -2.84 6.05
CA LYS A 45 -2.70 -3.11 4.92
C LYS A 45 -3.07 -4.59 4.81
N LYS A 46 -2.12 -5.50 5.05
CA LYS A 46 -2.36 -6.95 5.12
C LYS A 46 -3.35 -7.32 6.22
N LEU A 47 -3.21 -6.72 7.40
CA LEU A 47 -4.15 -6.90 8.50
C LEU A 47 -5.55 -6.43 8.11
N VAL A 48 -5.65 -5.24 7.51
CA VAL A 48 -6.93 -4.66 7.06
C VAL A 48 -7.62 -5.57 6.04
N VAL A 49 -6.92 -6.00 4.98
CA VAL A 49 -7.50 -6.89 3.97
C VAL A 49 -7.93 -8.21 4.60
N ARG A 50 -7.11 -8.80 5.46
CA ARG A 50 -7.42 -10.06 6.16
C ARG A 50 -8.68 -9.93 7.01
N GLU A 51 -8.78 -8.89 7.83
CA GLU A 51 -9.94 -8.65 8.66
C GLU A 51 -11.20 -8.36 7.82
N PHE A 52 -11.06 -7.58 6.75
CA PHE A 52 -12.17 -7.26 5.86
C PHE A 52 -12.71 -8.50 5.14
N LEU A 53 -11.83 -9.37 4.62
CA LEU A 53 -12.22 -10.64 4.02
C LEU A 53 -12.87 -11.59 5.03
N ALA A 54 -12.38 -11.62 6.27
CA ALA A 54 -12.95 -12.42 7.35
C ALA A 54 -14.38 -11.95 7.70
N GLN A 55 -14.59 -10.64 7.85
CA GLN A 55 -15.91 -10.04 8.12
C GLN A 55 -16.95 -10.41 7.05
N HIS A 56 -16.51 -10.62 5.81
CA HIS A 56 -17.37 -10.99 4.69
C HIS A 56 -17.47 -12.50 4.44
N ASN A 57 -16.87 -13.35 5.29
CA ASN A 57 -16.80 -14.80 5.11
C ASN A 57 -16.21 -15.22 3.75
N SER A 58 -15.19 -14.50 3.29
CA SER A 58 -14.54 -14.79 2.01
C SER A 58 -13.77 -16.11 2.06
N PRO A 59 -13.89 -16.98 1.04
CA PRO A 59 -13.02 -18.16 0.90
C PRO A 59 -11.56 -17.78 0.60
N MET A 60 -11.28 -16.52 0.28
CA MET A 60 -9.94 -16.02 -0.06
C MET A 60 -9.18 -15.50 1.16
N LEU A 61 -9.64 -15.75 2.40
CA LEU A 61 -9.01 -15.23 3.61
C LEU A 61 -7.51 -15.57 3.72
N ALA A 62 -7.13 -16.78 3.30
CA ALA A 62 -5.73 -17.22 3.29
C ALA A 62 -4.85 -16.45 2.29
N HIS A 63 -5.46 -15.74 1.34
CA HIS A 63 -4.80 -14.97 0.27
C HIS A 63 -4.83 -13.46 0.51
N ALA A 64 -5.17 -13.02 1.73
CA ALA A 64 -5.20 -11.60 2.09
C ALA A 64 -3.86 -10.89 1.83
N ASP A 65 -2.75 -11.57 2.11
CA ASP A 65 -1.41 -11.02 1.90
C ASP A 65 -1.06 -10.93 0.42
N ASP A 66 -1.49 -11.92 -0.39
CA ASP A 66 -1.29 -11.94 -1.84
C ASP A 66 -1.93 -10.70 -2.49
N PHE A 67 -3.14 -10.31 -2.08
CA PHE A 67 -3.78 -9.09 -2.57
C PHE A 67 -2.92 -7.85 -2.39
N VAL A 68 -2.26 -7.72 -1.23
CA VAL A 68 -1.43 -6.55 -0.92
C VAL A 68 -0.11 -6.62 -1.68
N ASP A 69 0.60 -7.73 -1.58
CA ASP A 69 1.94 -7.88 -2.17
C ASP A 69 1.90 -7.74 -3.70
N ILE A 70 0.92 -8.36 -4.35
CA ILE A 70 0.75 -8.30 -5.80
C ILE A 70 0.28 -6.91 -6.22
N SER A 71 -0.65 -6.28 -5.50
CA SER A 71 -1.05 -4.91 -5.83
C SER A 71 0.15 -3.96 -5.80
N LEU A 72 1.00 -4.07 -4.77
CA LEU A 72 2.22 -3.26 -4.66
C LEU A 72 3.20 -3.55 -5.80
N LYS A 73 3.42 -4.83 -6.13
CA LYS A 73 4.24 -5.26 -7.28
C LYS A 73 3.81 -4.59 -8.59
N TYR A 74 2.51 -4.40 -8.79
CA TYR A 74 1.93 -3.80 -10.00
C TYR A 74 1.58 -2.31 -9.85
N GLY A 75 2.00 -1.64 -8.77
CA GLY A 75 1.73 -0.22 -8.55
C GLY A 75 0.23 0.11 -8.44
N LEU A 76 -0.57 -0.85 -7.96
CA LEU A 76 -2.00 -0.70 -7.71
C LEU A 76 -2.24 -0.35 -6.24
N ASN A 77 -3.38 0.29 -5.97
CA ASN A 77 -3.85 0.47 -4.60
C ASN A 77 -4.17 -0.92 -3.99
N PRO A 78 -3.61 -1.29 -2.81
CA PRO A 78 -3.83 -2.60 -2.18
C PRO A 78 -5.29 -2.98 -1.90
N TYR A 79 -6.20 -2.01 -1.84
CA TYR A 79 -7.62 -2.23 -1.60
C TYR A 79 -8.44 -2.31 -2.89
N LEU A 80 -7.84 -2.10 -4.07
CA LEU A 80 -8.54 -2.14 -5.35
C LEU A 80 -9.10 -3.53 -5.63
N LEU A 81 -8.24 -4.55 -5.72
CA LEU A 81 -8.67 -5.90 -6.06
C LEU A 81 -9.61 -6.53 -5.02
N PRO A 82 -9.37 -6.41 -3.69
CA PRO A 82 -10.35 -6.85 -2.70
C PRO A 82 -11.71 -6.20 -2.91
N SER A 83 -11.74 -4.90 -3.25
CA SER A 83 -13.00 -4.17 -3.51
C SER A 83 -13.70 -4.63 -4.79
N ILE A 84 -12.95 -4.85 -5.88
CA ILE A 84 -13.48 -5.42 -7.12
C ILE A 84 -14.11 -6.79 -6.81
N SER A 85 -13.43 -7.64 -6.04
CA SER A 85 -13.98 -8.94 -5.67
C SER A 85 -15.28 -8.84 -4.86
N GLY A 86 -15.40 -7.82 -4.01
CA GLY A 86 -16.62 -7.52 -3.27
C GLY A 86 -17.81 -7.20 -4.18
N VAL A 87 -17.57 -6.42 -5.23
CA VAL A 87 -18.60 -6.05 -6.23
C VAL A 87 -19.00 -7.23 -7.10
N GLU A 88 -18.02 -8.00 -7.57
CA GLU A 88 -18.22 -8.98 -8.65
C GLU A 88 -18.69 -10.35 -8.13
N SER A 89 -18.26 -10.74 -6.94
CA SER A 89 -18.50 -12.10 -6.42
C SER A 89 -18.82 -12.15 -4.93
N THR A 90 -19.11 -11.01 -4.30
CA THR A 90 -19.23 -10.90 -2.83
C THR A 90 -17.99 -11.52 -2.15
N PHE A 91 -16.81 -11.04 -2.56
CA PHE A 91 -15.52 -11.49 -2.05
C PHE A 91 -15.28 -12.99 -2.30
N GLY A 92 -15.54 -13.47 -3.51
CA GLY A 92 -15.28 -14.85 -3.93
C GLY A 92 -16.33 -15.87 -3.47
N ARG A 93 -17.43 -15.44 -2.84
CA ARG A 93 -18.50 -16.33 -2.38
C ARG A 93 -19.42 -16.79 -3.50
N PHE A 94 -19.59 -15.98 -4.53
CA PHE A 94 -20.46 -16.28 -5.67
C PHE A 94 -19.68 -16.14 -6.98
N LEU A 95 -19.26 -17.29 -7.51
CA LEU A 95 -18.54 -17.41 -8.77
C LEU A 95 -18.77 -18.80 -9.35
N MET A 96 -18.36 -19.00 -10.60
CA MET A 96 -18.42 -20.33 -11.22
C MET A 96 -17.54 -21.32 -10.44
N PRO A 97 -18.04 -22.53 -10.13
CA PRO A 97 -17.27 -23.50 -9.37
C PRO A 97 -15.89 -23.76 -9.97
N ASN A 98 -14.86 -23.76 -9.12
CA ASN A 98 -13.45 -23.96 -9.49
C ASN A 98 -12.87 -22.93 -10.47
N SER A 99 -13.52 -21.80 -10.71
CA SER A 99 -12.96 -20.77 -11.62
C SER A 99 -11.86 -19.94 -10.98
N TYR A 100 -11.84 -19.85 -9.64
CA TYR A 100 -10.94 -18.97 -8.89
C TYR A 100 -10.96 -17.52 -9.39
N ASN A 101 -12.06 -17.08 -10.02
CA ASN A 101 -12.22 -15.78 -10.65
C ASN A 101 -13.22 -14.93 -9.86
N PRO A 102 -12.77 -14.26 -8.78
CA PRO A 102 -13.64 -13.44 -7.97
C PRO A 102 -13.90 -12.06 -8.61
N PHE A 103 -13.29 -11.77 -9.75
CA PHE A 103 -13.23 -10.42 -10.34
C PHE A 103 -14.18 -10.24 -11.52
N GLY A 104 -14.91 -11.27 -11.94
CA GLY A 104 -15.70 -11.21 -13.17
C GLY A 104 -14.81 -11.02 -14.42
N TRP A 105 -13.52 -11.35 -14.34
CA TRP A 105 -12.58 -11.12 -15.43
C TRP A 105 -12.96 -11.95 -16.66
N GLY A 106 -12.96 -11.35 -17.85
CA GLY A 106 -13.50 -11.98 -19.06
C GLY A 106 -14.99 -12.33 -18.98
N GLY A 107 -15.78 -11.51 -18.28
CA GLY A 107 -17.20 -11.77 -18.01
C GLY A 107 -17.44 -12.89 -16.98
N GLY A 108 -16.40 -13.26 -16.22
CA GLY A 108 -16.42 -14.36 -15.26
C GLY A 108 -16.11 -15.73 -15.86
N TYR A 109 -15.97 -15.84 -17.18
CA TYR A 109 -15.76 -17.11 -17.89
C TYR A 109 -14.30 -17.57 -17.95
N ILE A 110 -13.35 -16.73 -17.53
CA ILE A 110 -11.96 -17.12 -17.40
C ILE A 110 -11.80 -17.92 -16.11
N TYR A 111 -11.20 -19.10 -16.22
CA TYR A 111 -10.82 -19.95 -15.10
C TYR A 111 -9.33 -19.76 -14.85
N PHE A 112 -8.98 -19.51 -13.59
CA PHE A 112 -7.61 -19.43 -13.11
C PHE A 112 -7.23 -20.72 -12.41
N ASP A 113 -5.93 -21.00 -12.33
CA ASP A 113 -5.43 -22.23 -11.70
C ASP A 113 -5.57 -22.18 -10.18
N SER A 114 -5.57 -20.97 -9.60
CA SER A 114 -5.72 -20.73 -8.16
C SER A 114 -6.16 -19.29 -7.89
N TRP A 115 -6.49 -18.99 -6.62
CA TRP A 115 -6.76 -17.60 -6.20
C TRP A 115 -5.58 -16.68 -6.48
N ASN A 116 -4.36 -17.13 -6.18
CA ASN A 116 -3.15 -16.36 -6.38
C ASN A 116 -2.91 -16.07 -7.88
N ASP A 117 -3.09 -17.08 -8.74
CA ASP A 117 -3.03 -16.92 -10.20
C ASP A 117 -4.05 -15.88 -10.71
N GLY A 118 -5.29 -15.92 -10.21
CA GLY A 118 -6.30 -14.92 -10.53
C GLY A 118 -5.92 -13.50 -10.06
N ILE A 119 -5.42 -13.35 -8.83
CA ILE A 119 -4.98 -12.06 -8.27
C ILE A 119 -3.82 -11.48 -9.10
N GLU A 120 -2.83 -12.30 -9.43
CA GLU A 120 -1.67 -11.94 -10.24
C GLU A 120 -2.07 -11.54 -11.66
N THR A 121 -2.86 -12.38 -12.33
CA THR A 121 -3.29 -12.16 -13.72
C THR A 121 -4.11 -10.88 -13.85
N VAL A 122 -5.08 -10.68 -12.96
CA VAL A 122 -5.92 -9.47 -12.99
C VAL A 122 -5.12 -8.22 -12.61
N SER A 123 -4.22 -8.30 -11.63
CA SER A 123 -3.35 -7.17 -11.27
C SER A 123 -2.44 -6.75 -12.44
N SER A 124 -1.79 -7.73 -13.09
CA SER A 124 -0.98 -7.46 -14.28
C SER A 124 -1.83 -6.88 -15.42
N GLY A 125 -3.06 -7.38 -15.59
CA GLY A 125 -4.01 -6.88 -16.59
C GLY A 125 -4.41 -5.43 -16.34
N LEU A 126 -4.77 -5.09 -15.10
CA LEU A 126 -5.11 -3.72 -14.68
C LEU A 126 -3.92 -2.79 -14.88
N HIS A 127 -2.73 -3.18 -14.44
CA HIS A 127 -1.52 -2.38 -14.63
C HIS A 127 -1.26 -2.08 -16.12
N LYS A 128 -1.18 -3.13 -16.94
CA LYS A 128 -0.79 -2.98 -18.34
C LYS A 128 -1.88 -2.31 -19.20
N ASN A 129 -3.12 -2.75 -19.05
CA ASN A 129 -4.18 -2.40 -20.00
C ASN A 129 -5.03 -1.21 -19.55
N TYR A 130 -4.94 -0.78 -18.29
CA TYR A 130 -5.70 0.34 -17.75
C TYR A 130 -4.75 1.47 -17.37
N LEU A 131 -3.89 1.26 -16.35
CA LEU A 131 -2.96 2.29 -15.89
C LEU A 131 -1.95 2.66 -16.98
N GLY A 132 -1.38 1.66 -17.65
CA GLY A 132 -0.48 1.85 -18.80
C GLY A 132 -1.12 2.55 -20.00
N LYS A 133 -2.46 2.67 -20.02
CA LYS A 133 -3.22 3.42 -21.02
C LYS A 133 -3.81 4.74 -20.47
N GLY A 134 -3.42 5.16 -19.27
CA GLY A 134 -3.81 6.44 -18.67
C GLY A 134 -5.07 6.41 -17.80
N ALA A 135 -5.67 5.24 -17.55
CA ALA A 135 -6.78 5.12 -16.61
C ALA A 135 -6.25 5.01 -15.17
N ILE A 136 -6.11 6.16 -14.49
CA ILE A 136 -5.51 6.28 -13.16
C ILE A 136 -6.54 6.45 -12.03
N SER A 137 -7.79 6.81 -12.36
CA SER A 137 -8.88 6.88 -11.39
C SER A 137 -9.81 5.66 -11.46
N ILE A 138 -10.54 5.40 -10.37
CA ILE A 138 -11.54 4.32 -10.31
C ILE A 138 -12.67 4.54 -11.33
N GLU A 139 -12.99 5.79 -11.65
CA GLU A 139 -13.97 6.15 -12.68
C GLU A 139 -13.45 5.78 -14.09
N GLN A 140 -12.19 6.08 -14.39
CA GLN A 140 -11.57 5.72 -15.67
C GLN A 140 -11.41 4.20 -15.81
N ILE A 141 -10.99 3.52 -14.73
CA ILE A 141 -10.92 2.06 -14.71
C ILE A 141 -12.31 1.48 -14.95
N GLY A 142 -13.32 1.96 -14.22
CA GLY A 142 -14.69 1.46 -14.33
C GLY A 142 -15.30 1.63 -15.71
N HIS A 143 -15.02 2.74 -16.39
CA HIS A 143 -15.45 2.97 -17.77
C HIS A 143 -14.96 1.90 -18.76
N ILE A 144 -13.80 1.29 -18.48
CA ILE A 144 -13.21 0.22 -19.28
C ILE A 144 -13.63 -1.16 -18.74
N TYR A 145 -13.71 -1.31 -17.43
CA TYR A 145 -13.92 -2.60 -16.75
C TYR A 145 -15.37 -3.08 -16.83
N SER A 146 -16.34 -2.17 -16.78
CA SER A 146 -17.75 -2.53 -16.62
C SER A 146 -18.67 -1.61 -17.43
N GLU A 147 -19.72 -2.17 -18.00
CA GLU A 147 -20.81 -1.40 -18.62
C GLU A 147 -21.68 -0.70 -17.55
N SER A 148 -21.61 -1.14 -16.30
CA SER A 148 -22.43 -0.58 -15.21
C SER A 148 -21.90 0.78 -14.77
N PRO A 149 -22.69 1.86 -14.88
CA PRO A 149 -22.28 3.19 -14.42
C PRO A 149 -22.17 3.27 -12.88
N ARG A 150 -22.60 2.22 -12.15
CA ARG A 150 -22.52 2.13 -10.69
C ARG A 150 -21.26 1.42 -10.21
N TRP A 151 -20.53 0.75 -11.10
CA TRP A 151 -19.39 -0.09 -10.74
C TRP A 151 -18.35 0.68 -9.92
N SER A 152 -17.88 1.82 -10.43
CA SER A 152 -16.85 2.64 -9.75
C SER A 152 -17.29 3.09 -8.36
N ARG A 153 -18.58 3.40 -8.18
CA ARG A 153 -19.15 3.79 -6.89
C ARG A 153 -19.13 2.64 -5.89
N ASN A 154 -19.49 1.44 -6.34
CA ASN A 154 -19.52 0.26 -5.49
C ASN A 154 -18.10 -0.21 -5.10
N VAL A 155 -17.15 -0.16 -6.03
CA VAL A 155 -15.74 -0.43 -5.73
C VAL A 155 -15.22 0.58 -4.71
N ARG A 156 -15.47 1.88 -4.94
CA ARG A 156 -15.08 2.95 -4.02
C ARG A 156 -15.70 2.80 -2.64
N TYR A 157 -16.94 2.31 -2.55
CA TYR A 157 -17.58 2.02 -1.26
C TYR A 157 -16.78 1.03 -0.42
N PHE A 158 -16.33 -0.08 -0.99
CA PHE A 158 -15.49 -1.05 -0.27
C PHE A 158 -14.08 -0.52 0.01
N MET A 159 -13.47 0.20 -0.93
CA MET A 159 -12.16 0.84 -0.69
C MET A 159 -12.23 1.82 0.48
N ASN A 160 -13.30 2.61 0.58
CA ASN A 160 -13.50 3.56 1.67
C ASN A 160 -13.67 2.87 3.02
N GLN A 161 -14.35 1.72 3.06
CA GLN A 161 -14.47 0.94 4.30
C GLN A 161 -13.12 0.37 4.76
N MET A 162 -12.31 -0.19 3.85
CA MET A 162 -10.96 -0.64 4.19
C MET A 162 -10.05 0.52 4.61
N ASN A 163 -10.16 1.68 3.95
CA ASN A 163 -9.44 2.88 4.39
C ASN A 163 -9.85 3.33 5.80
N ALA A 164 -11.15 3.29 6.13
CA ALA A 164 -11.63 3.62 7.47
C ALA A 164 -11.11 2.62 8.52
N LEU A 165 -11.14 1.32 8.20
CA LEU A 165 -10.58 0.26 9.03
C LEU A 165 -9.07 0.45 9.24
N GLU A 166 -8.33 0.83 8.20
CA GLU A 166 -6.90 1.16 8.32
C GLU A 166 -6.66 2.29 9.31
N GLN A 167 -7.44 3.37 9.25
CA GLN A 167 -7.29 4.50 10.19
C GLN A 167 -7.62 4.09 11.63
N GLU A 168 -8.67 3.29 11.83
CA GLU A 168 -9.01 2.74 13.15
C GLU A 168 -7.85 1.93 13.74
N LYS A 169 -7.29 0.98 12.97
CA LYS A 169 -6.17 0.15 13.43
C LYS A 169 -4.90 0.98 13.67
N ARG A 170 -4.63 1.96 12.82
CA ARG A 170 -3.51 2.88 12.99
C ARG A 170 -3.60 3.65 14.31
N LEU A 171 -4.79 4.18 14.63
CA LEU A 171 -5.04 4.87 15.89
C LEU A 171 -4.89 3.92 17.08
N TYR A 172 -5.45 2.71 16.99
CA TYR A 172 -5.35 1.69 18.03
C TYR A 172 -3.88 1.34 18.35
N PHE A 173 -3.07 1.04 17.33
CA PHE A 173 -1.66 0.71 17.54
C PHE A 173 -0.83 1.91 18.02
N SER A 174 -1.17 3.12 17.57
CA SER A 174 -0.53 4.34 18.07
C SER A 174 -0.82 4.57 19.55
N GLN A 175 -2.02 4.29 20.03
CA GLN A 175 -2.37 4.42 21.46
C GLN A 175 -1.66 3.37 22.29
N LEU A 176 -1.67 2.12 21.84
CA LEU A 176 -0.99 1.02 22.53
C LEU A 176 0.52 1.29 22.68
N ALA A 177 1.16 1.90 21.68
CA ALA A 177 2.58 2.25 21.73
C ALA A 177 2.91 3.38 22.72
N VAL A 178 1.94 4.23 23.07
CA VAL A 178 2.12 5.33 24.05
C VAL A 178 1.95 4.84 25.49
N GLU A 179 1.24 3.73 25.68
CA GLU A 179 0.93 3.16 27.01
C GLU A 179 2.01 2.17 27.52
N LEU A 180 2.98 1.81 26.69
CA LEU A 180 4.11 0.91 27.01
C LEU A 180 5.39 1.69 27.37
#